data_AF-A0A2T0Q341-F1
#
_entry.id   AF-A0A2T0Q341-F1
#
_cell.length_a   1.000
_cell.length_b   1.000
_cell.length_c   1.000
_cell.angle_alpha   90.00
_cell.angle_beta   90.00
_cell.angle_gamma   90.00
#
_symmetry.space_group_name_H-M   'P 1'
#
loop_
_entity.id
_entity.type
_entity.pdbx_description
1 polymer ?
#
loop_
_entity_poly.entity_id
_entity_poly.type
_entity_poly.pdbx_seq_one_letter_code
_entity_poly.pdbx_strand_id
1 'polypeptide(L)'
;MSSAWWYTDRSAPFAELLSLLQTCYHPDIRQAGAEEELRALVQAAERGEDTGTEWNIPVFLNELRLAVTDPSRIPGDALDRATDHTEGNDTEFLARVWRDIYPGRPLPTE
;
A
#
# COMPACT_ATOMS: atom_id res chain seq x y z
N MET A 1 -11.26 -15.52 13.23
CA MET A 1 -11.34 -14.20 12.56
C MET A 1 -11.48 -14.48 11.08
N SER A 2 -12.55 -13.99 10.44
CA SER A 2 -12.72 -14.15 9.00
C SER A 2 -11.55 -13.46 8.30
N SER A 3 -10.78 -14.18 7.49
CA SER A 3 -9.73 -13.58 6.67
C SER A 3 -10.36 -12.47 5.83
N ALA A 4 -9.74 -11.29 5.84
CA ALA A 4 -10.20 -10.21 5.02
C ALA A 4 -10.14 -10.61 3.53
N TRP A 5 -11.08 -10.09 2.73
CA TRP A 5 -11.27 -10.56 1.36
C TRP A 5 -10.01 -10.39 0.49
N TRP A 6 -9.19 -9.37 0.76
CA TRP A 6 -7.92 -9.12 0.06
C TRP A 6 -6.87 -10.21 0.27
N TYR A 7 -6.98 -11.02 1.33
CA TYR A 7 -6.12 -12.20 1.51
C TYR A 7 -6.63 -13.44 0.77
N THR A 8 -7.94 -13.55 0.58
CA THR A 8 -8.56 -14.71 -0.06
C THR A 8 -8.67 -14.56 -1.58
N ASP A 9 -8.73 -13.33 -2.08
CA ASP A 9 -8.87 -13.02 -3.49
C ASP A 9 -7.90 -11.88 -3.89
N ARG A 10 -6.71 -12.25 -4.38
CA ARG A 10 -5.72 -11.30 -4.91
C ARG A 10 -6.16 -10.63 -6.23
N SER A 11 -7.24 -11.10 -6.86
CA SER A 11 -7.81 -10.45 -8.05
C SER A 11 -8.83 -9.37 -7.69
N ALA A 12 -9.21 -9.27 -6.41
CA ALA A 12 -10.11 -8.23 -5.95
C ALA A 12 -9.44 -6.85 -6.04
N PRO A 13 -10.20 -5.77 -6.32
CA PRO A 13 -9.64 -4.42 -6.43
C PRO A 13 -8.89 -4.01 -5.15
N PHE A 14 -7.70 -3.42 -5.30
CA PHE A 14 -6.89 -2.93 -4.18
C PHE A 14 -6.37 -4.04 -3.24
N ALA A 15 -6.50 -5.32 -3.61
CA ALA A 15 -6.07 -6.42 -2.76
C ALA A 15 -4.55 -6.39 -2.50
N GLU A 16 -3.77 -6.03 -3.51
CA GLU A 16 -2.30 -5.96 -3.40
C GLU A 16 -1.90 -4.75 -2.54
N LEU A 17 -2.53 -3.59 -2.76
CA LEU A 17 -2.39 -2.40 -1.92
C LEU A 17 -2.67 -2.71 -0.45
N LEU A 18 -3.86 -3.25 -0.15
CA LEU A 18 -4.29 -3.49 1.23
C LEU A 18 -3.39 -4.51 1.94
N SER A 19 -2.96 -5.56 1.23
CA SER A 19 -2.06 -6.57 1.80
C SER A 19 -0.70 -5.99 2.18
N LEU A 20 -0.08 -5.22 1.27
CA LEU A 20 1.21 -4.59 1.55
C LEU A 20 1.10 -3.51 2.63
N LEU A 21 0.05 -2.69 2.59
CA LEU A 21 -0.16 -1.66 3.61
C LEU A 21 -0.36 -2.29 4.99
N GLN A 22 -1.09 -3.41 5.07
CA GLN A 22 -1.25 -4.13 6.31
C GLN A 22 0.08 -4.68 6.84
N THR A 23 0.90 -5.26 5.97
CA THR A 23 2.22 -5.76 6.37
C THR A 23 3.18 -4.65 6.80
N CYS A 24 3.13 -3.48 6.16
CA CYS A 24 4.08 -2.40 6.41
C CYS A 24 3.64 -1.39 7.47
N TYR A 25 2.33 -1.15 7.64
CA TYR A 25 1.81 -0.04 8.45
C TYR A 25 0.89 -0.46 9.60
N HIS A 26 0.28 -1.66 9.58
CA HIS A 26 -0.61 -2.07 10.65
C HIS A 26 0.16 -2.24 11.98
N PRO A 27 -0.25 -1.62 13.09
CA PRO A 27 0.51 -1.56 14.33
C PRO A 27 0.85 -2.94 14.91
N ASP A 28 -0.07 -3.90 14.81
CA ASP A 28 0.12 -5.27 15.31
C ASP A 28 0.91 -6.20 14.37
N ILE A 29 1.11 -5.81 13.11
CA ILE A 29 1.70 -6.69 12.07
C ILE A 29 3.06 -6.17 11.62
N ARG A 30 3.21 -4.84 11.55
CA ARG A 30 4.41 -4.21 11.00
C ARG A 30 5.67 -4.65 11.72
N GLN A 31 6.68 -4.98 10.93
CA GLN A 31 8.02 -5.26 11.43
C GLN A 31 8.85 -3.97 11.43
N ALA A 32 9.87 -3.93 12.29
CA ALA A 32 10.81 -2.81 12.30
C ALA A 32 11.54 -2.73 10.95
N GLY A 33 11.50 -1.56 10.30
CA GLY A 33 12.13 -1.34 8.99
C GLY A 33 11.26 -1.69 7.77
N ALA A 34 9.97 -2.01 7.96
CA ALA A 34 9.10 -2.40 6.85
C ALA A 34 8.88 -1.26 5.83
N GLU A 35 8.94 0.00 6.25
CA GLU A 35 8.83 1.18 5.37
C GLU A 35 10.06 1.29 4.45
N GLU A 36 11.27 1.08 4.99
CA GLU A 36 12.51 1.03 4.22
C GLU A 36 12.57 -0.17 3.27
N GLU A 37 12.09 -1.33 3.71
CA GLU A 37 12.01 -2.53 2.88
C GLU A 37 11.03 -2.33 1.72
N LEU A 38 9.85 -1.77 1.97
CA LEU A 38 8.88 -1.41 0.93
C LEU A 38 9.50 -0.44 -0.09
N ARG A 39 10.22 0.58 0.38
CA ARG A 39 10.92 1.52 -0.49
C ARG A 39 11.96 0.80 -1.36
N ALA A 40 12.75 -0.10 -0.78
CA ALA A 40 13.76 -0.86 -1.52
C ALA A 40 13.12 -1.78 -2.59
N LEU A 41 12.02 -2.45 -2.26
CA LEU A 41 11.26 -3.29 -3.18
C LEU A 41 10.72 -2.49 -4.37
N VAL A 42 10.14 -1.31 -4.11
CA VAL A 42 9.67 -0.42 -5.17
C VAL A 42 10.81 0.02 -6.08
N GLN A 43 11.95 0.43 -5.51
CA GLN A 43 13.10 0.86 -6.30
C GLN A 43 13.68 -0.27 -7.16
N ALA A 44 13.76 -1.49 -6.62
CA ALA A 44 14.20 -2.67 -7.36
C ALA A 44 13.24 -2.99 -8.52
N ALA A 45 11.92 -2.98 -8.26
CA ALA A 45 10.92 -3.21 -9.30
C ALA A 45 10.97 -2.14 -10.41
N GLU A 46 11.17 -0.86 -10.08
CA GLU A 46 11.32 0.21 -11.07
C GLU A 46 12.57 0.06 -11.94
N ARG A 47 13.63 -0.58 -11.43
CA ARG A 47 14.84 -0.93 -12.20
C ARG A 47 14.68 -2.21 -13.04
N GLY A 48 13.56 -2.90 -12.92
CA GLY A 48 13.32 -4.19 -13.57
C GLY A 48 14.09 -5.35 -12.93
N GLU A 49 14.49 -5.21 -11.67
CA GLU A 49 15.16 -6.26 -10.91
C GLU A 49 14.14 -7.27 -10.37
N ASP A 50 14.55 -8.53 -10.28
CA ASP A 50 13.78 -9.54 -9.56
C ASP A 50 13.87 -9.24 -8.06
N THR A 51 12.75 -8.79 -7.50
CA THR A 51 12.60 -8.46 -6.09
C THR A 51 12.61 -9.69 -5.18
N GLY A 52 12.42 -10.90 -5.71
CA GLY A 52 12.33 -12.14 -4.92
C GLY A 52 11.16 -12.19 -3.94
N THR A 53 10.21 -11.26 -4.04
CA THR A 53 9.01 -11.21 -3.19
C THR A 53 7.81 -11.84 -3.88
N GLU A 54 6.86 -12.32 -3.09
CA GLU A 54 5.56 -12.82 -3.57
C GLU A 54 4.59 -11.68 -3.93
N TRP A 55 4.94 -10.43 -3.64
CA TRP A 55 4.14 -9.25 -3.90
C TRP A 55 4.29 -8.77 -5.35
N ASN A 56 3.18 -8.37 -5.94
CA ASN A 56 3.12 -7.79 -7.29
C ASN A 56 3.30 -6.26 -7.21
N ILE A 57 4.55 -5.82 -7.11
CA ILE A 57 4.91 -4.40 -6.97
C ILE A 57 4.32 -3.50 -8.08
N PRO A 58 4.30 -3.89 -9.37
CA PRO A 58 3.63 -3.11 -10.40
C PRO A 58 2.12 -2.88 -10.16
N VAL A 59 1.40 -3.91 -9.71
CA VAL A 59 -0.03 -3.80 -9.37
C VAL A 59 -0.22 -2.92 -8.14
N PHE A 60 0.56 -3.15 -7.09
CA PHE A 60 0.59 -2.31 -5.90
C PHE A 60 0.77 -0.83 -6.23
N LEU A 61 1.77 -0.48 -7.05
CA LEU A 61 2.04 0.92 -7.42
C LEU A 61 0.90 1.54 -8.23
N ASN A 62 0.26 0.75 -9.10
CA ASN A 62 -0.90 1.21 -9.84
C ASN A 62 -2.09 1.48 -8.91
N GLU A 63 -2.39 0.55 -8.01
CA GLU A 63 -3.46 0.69 -7.02
C GLU A 63 -3.20 1.86 -6.06
N LEU A 64 -1.96 2.03 -5.58
CA LEU A 64 -1.56 3.16 -4.75
C LEU A 64 -1.78 4.50 -5.47
N ARG A 65 -1.40 4.60 -6.75
CA ARG A 65 -1.64 5.83 -7.53
C ARG A 65 -3.13 6.14 -7.63
N LEU A 66 -3.95 5.14 -7.94
CA LEU A 66 -5.40 5.30 -8.01
C LEU A 66 -5.99 5.72 -6.67
N ALA A 67 -5.52 5.13 -5.57
CA ALA A 67 -5.96 5.43 -4.22
C ALA A 67 -5.53 6.83 -3.76
N VAL A 68 -4.29 7.25 -4.03
CA VAL A 68 -3.81 8.60 -3.67
C VAL A 68 -4.58 9.67 -4.42
N THR A 69 -4.95 9.40 -5.67
CA THR A 69 -5.72 10.32 -6.50
C THR A 69 -7.20 10.37 -6.10
N ASP A 70 -7.81 9.22 -5.81
CA ASP A 70 -9.20 9.11 -5.36
C ASP A 70 -9.34 8.00 -4.31
N PRO A 71 -9.23 8.34 -3.01
CA PRO A 71 -9.32 7.36 -1.92
C PRO A 71 -10.67 6.64 -1.86
N SER A 72 -11.74 7.25 -2.39
CA SER A 72 -13.08 6.66 -2.41
C SER A 72 -13.18 5.39 -3.28
N ARG A 73 -12.15 5.13 -4.11
CA ARG A 73 -12.03 3.88 -4.87
C ARG A 73 -11.71 2.68 -4.01
N ILE A 74 -11.12 2.88 -2.83
CA ILE A 74 -10.88 1.78 -1.91
C ILE A 74 -12.24 1.34 -1.35
N PRO A 75 -12.59 0.04 -1.42
CA PRO A 75 -13.91 -0.42 -1.00
C PRO A 75 -14.16 -0.25 0.50
N GLY A 76 -15.14 0.59 0.86
CA GLY A 76 -15.67 0.69 2.22
C GLY A 76 -14.63 1.10 3.25
N ASP A 77 -14.56 0.38 4.37
CA ASP A 77 -13.61 0.58 5.47
C ASP A 77 -12.33 -0.25 5.30
N ALA A 78 -12.03 -0.73 4.08
CA ALA A 78 -10.93 -1.68 3.88
C ALA A 78 -9.56 -1.08 4.21
N LEU A 79 -9.33 0.20 3.91
CA LEU A 79 -8.07 0.87 4.24
C LEU A 79 -7.87 0.94 5.76
N ASP A 80 -8.87 1.48 6.48
CA ASP A 80 -8.88 1.51 7.95
C ASP A 80 -8.61 0.14 8.56
N ARG A 81 -9.30 -0.89 8.06
CA ARG A 81 -9.14 -2.26 8.56
C ARG A 81 -7.79 -2.89 8.23
N ALA A 82 -7.17 -2.48 7.13
CA ALA A 82 -5.87 -2.97 6.73
C ALA A 82 -4.75 -2.31 7.54
N THR A 83 -4.89 -1.04 7.93
CA THR A 83 -3.76 -0.27 8.48
C THR A 83 -3.93 0.17 9.92
N ASP A 84 -5.15 0.16 10.46
CA ASP A 84 -5.51 0.75 11.76
C ASP A 84 -4.88 2.15 11.93
N HIS A 85 -4.88 2.91 10.83
CA HIS A 85 -4.22 4.19 10.78
C HIS A 85 -5.00 5.22 11.60
N THR A 86 -4.27 6.16 12.21
CA THR A 86 -4.84 7.14 13.16
C THR A 86 -4.81 8.56 12.61
N GLU A 87 -4.26 8.72 11.40
CA GLU A 87 -4.33 9.95 10.63
C GLU A 87 -5.79 10.37 10.43
N GLY A 88 -6.02 11.68 10.30
CA GLY A 88 -7.37 12.24 10.35
C GLY A 88 -8.27 11.85 9.17
N ASN A 89 -7.70 11.30 8.10
CA ASN A 89 -8.40 10.71 6.96
C ASN A 89 -7.47 9.86 6.05
N ASP A 90 -8.09 9.01 5.24
CA ASP A 90 -7.46 8.17 4.21
C ASP A 90 -6.50 8.93 3.28
N THR A 91 -6.86 10.15 2.87
CA THR A 91 -6.05 10.96 1.95
C THR A 91 -4.70 11.31 2.57
N GLU A 92 -4.70 11.72 3.84
CA GLU A 92 -3.48 12.05 4.58
C GLU A 92 -2.59 10.82 4.75
N PHE A 93 -3.20 9.68 5.09
CA PHE A 93 -2.49 8.41 5.21
C PHE A 93 -1.86 7.98 3.87
N LEU A 94 -2.63 7.94 2.79
CA LEU A 94 -2.14 7.55 1.46
C LEU A 94 -1.06 8.51 0.93
N ALA A 95 -1.21 9.81 1.20
CA ALA A 95 -0.20 10.81 0.87
C ALA A 95 1.10 10.60 1.66
N ARG A 96 1.02 10.17 2.92
CA ARG A 96 2.20 9.77 3.70
C ARG A 96 2.86 8.54 3.09
N VAL A 97 2.11 7.47 2.83
CA VAL A 97 2.63 6.24 2.19
C VAL A 97 3.37 6.57 0.90
N TRP A 98 2.81 7.45 0.06
CA TRP A 98 3.46 7.88 -1.17
C TRP A 98 4.81 8.57 -0.91
N ARG A 99 4.89 9.44 0.10
CA ARG A 99 6.14 10.12 0.49
C ARG A 99 7.16 9.17 1.10
N ASP A 100 6.70 8.15 1.82
CA ASP A 100 7.56 7.11 2.39
C ASP A 100 8.22 6.30 1.26
N ILE A 101 7.52 6.05 0.16
CA ILE A 101 8.11 5.37 -1.02
C ILE A 101 8.94 6.33 -1.87
N TYR A 102 8.41 7.53 -2.15
CA TYR A 102 9.00 8.52 -3.05
C TYR A 102 9.28 9.86 -2.34
N PRO A 103 10.30 9.93 -1.48
CA PRO A 103 10.62 11.17 -0.78
C PRO A 103 10.93 12.28 -1.78
N GLY A 104 10.18 13.39 -1.68
CA GLY A 104 10.35 14.57 -2.53
C GLY A 104 9.66 14.51 -3.90
N ARG A 105 8.98 13.41 -4.27
CA ARG A 105 8.11 13.42 -5.45
C ARG A 105 6.76 14.06 -5.11
N PRO A 106 6.15 14.81 -6.05
CA PRO A 106 4.78 15.27 -5.88
C PRO A 106 3.82 14.08 -5.81
N LEU A 107 2.63 14.31 -5.22
CA LEU A 107 1.54 13.34 -5.29
C LEU A 107 1.13 13.15 -6.76
N PRO A 108 0.73 11.93 -7.17
CA PRO A 108 0.15 11.71 -8.49
C PRO A 108 -1.10 12.57 -8.68
N THR A 109 -1.29 13.06 -9.90
CA THR A 109 -2.48 13.78 -10.35
C THR A 109 -3.20 12.92 -11.40
N GLU A 110 -4.53 13.07 -11.53
CA GLU A 110 -5.31 12.43 -12.61
C GLU A 110 -4.78 12.72 -14.01
#